data_AF-A0A966EYR6-F1
#
_entry.id   AF-A0A966EYR6-F1
#
_cell.length_a   1.000
_cell.length_b   1.000
_cell.length_c   1.000
_cell.angle_alpha   90.00
_cell.angle_beta   90.00
_cell.angle_gamma   90.00
#
_symmetry.space_group_name_H-M   'P 1'
#
loop_
_entity.id
_entity.type
_entity.pdbx_description
1 polymer ?
#
loop_
_entity_poly.entity_id
_entity_poly.type
_entity_poly.pdbx_seq_one_letter_code
_entity_poly.pdbx_strand_id
1 'polypeptide(L)' 'MPSFINTNIASLNAQRNLNSSQSAQQTSLQRLSSGLRINSAKDDAAGLAISNRMSSQIS' A
#
# COMPACT_ATOMS: atom_id res chain seq x y z
N MET A 1 18.41 15.82 29.55
CA MET A 1 17.10 15.49 28.94
C MET A 1 16.90 16.43 27.77
N PRO A 2 16.97 15.97 26.50
CA PRO A 2 16.79 16.88 25.37
C PRO A 2 15.34 17.36 25.37
N SER A 3 15.14 18.66 25.61
CA SER A 3 13.82 19.27 25.52
C SER A 3 13.54 19.52 24.04
N PHE A 4 12.55 18.80 23.48
CA PHE A 4 12.07 18.95 22.11
C PHE A 4 11.21 20.22 21.99
N ILE A 5 11.79 21.39 22.28
CA ILE A 5 11.10 22.68 22.25
C ILE A 5 10.65 23.02 20.82
N ASN A 6 11.37 22.52 19.81
CA ASN A 6 11.13 22.84 18.40
C ASN A 6 10.53 21.69 17.57
N THR A 7 10.37 20.48 18.14
CA THR A 7 9.85 19.31 17.41
C THR A 7 8.61 18.77 18.10
N ASN A 8 7.45 19.01 17.49
CA ASN A 8 6.18 18.50 17.99
C ASN A 8 6.03 17.00 17.65
N ILE A 9 6.35 16.13 18.62
CA ILE A 9 6.28 14.67 18.48
C ILE A 9 4.83 14.20 18.18
N ALA A 10 3.81 14.87 18.72
CA ALA A 10 2.42 14.53 18.43
C ALA A 10 2.06 14.83 16.96
N SER A 11 2.50 15.97 16.43
CA SER A 11 2.37 16.32 15.01
C SER A 11 3.13 15.35 14.11
N LEU A 12 4.36 14.96 14.49
CA LEU A 12 5.14 13.97 13.74
C LEU A 12 4.47 12.58 13.75
N ASN A 13 3.88 12.18 14.88
CA ASN A 13 3.09 10.96 14.97
C ASN A 13 1.83 11.03 14.11
N ALA A 14 1.10 12.15 14.14
CA ALA A 14 -0.06 12.37 13.30
C ALA A 14 0.34 12.30 11.81
N GLN A 15 1.44 12.95 11.41
CA GLN A 15 1.95 12.90 10.04
C GLN A 15 2.31 11.47 9.59
N ARG A 16 2.95 10.68 10.47
CA ARG A 16 3.26 9.27 10.16
C ARG A 16 1.99 8.43 9.97
N ASN A 17 1.01 8.59 10.85
CA ASN A 17 -0.27 7.90 10.72
C ASN A 17 -1.03 8.35 9.46
N LEU A 18 -1.02 9.64 9.16
CA LEU A 18 -1.62 10.20 7.93
C LEU A 18 -0.97 9.62 6.68
N ASN A 19 0.35 9.55 6.61
CA ASN A 19 1.06 8.96 5.47
C ASN A 19 0.72 7.47 5.29
N SER A 20 0.60 6.72 6.38
CA SER A 20 0.18 5.31 6.35
C SER A 20 -1.26 5.17 5.84
N SER A 21 -2.19 5.97 6.36
CA SER A 21 -3.60 5.98 5.94
C SER A 21 -3.76 6.41 4.48
N GLN A 22 -2.98 7.40 4.02
CA GLN A 22 -2.98 7.84 2.63
C GLN A 22 -2.47 6.72 1.69
N SER A 23 -1.40 6.02 2.08
CA SER A 23 -0.89 4.88 1.32
C SER A 23 -1.92 3.75 1.22
N ALA A 24 -2.59 3.41 2.34
CA ALA A 24 -3.66 2.40 2.35
C ALA A 24 -4.87 2.80 1.49
N GLN A 25 -5.23 4.09 1.49
CA GLN A 25 -6.29 4.64 0.64
C GLN A 25 -5.90 4.55 -0.84
N GLN A 26 -4.67 4.89 -1.20
CA GLN A 26 -4.13 4.78 -2.56
C GLN A 26 -4.23 3.33 -3.08
N THR A 27 -3.80 2.35 -2.29
CA THR A 27 -3.90 0.92 -2.65
C THR A 27 -5.34 0.46 -2.81
N SER A 28 -6.24 0.97 -1.95
CA SER A 28 -7.67 0.63 -2.03
C SER A 28 -8.32 1.20 -3.29
N LEU A 29 -7.97 2.44 -3.66
CA LEU A 29 -8.38 3.06 -4.93
C LEU A 29 -7.83 2.31 -6.14
N GLN A 30 -6.57 1.89 -6.09
CA GLN A 30 -5.96 1.12 -7.18
C GLN A 30 -6.66 -0.23 -7.38
N ARG A 31 -6.95 -0.96 -6.29
CA ARG A 31 -7.73 -2.21 -6.34
C ARG A 31 -9.13 -1.99 -6.88
N LEU A 32 -9.83 -0.94 -6.41
CA LEU A 32 -11.16 -0.60 -6.91
C LEU A 32 -11.15 -0.29 -8.43
N SER A 33 -10.19 0.52 -8.89
CA SER A 33 -10.09 0.89 -10.31
C SER A 33 -9.75 -0.29 -11.22
N SER A 34 -8.95 -1.23 -10.74
CA SER A 34 -8.53 -2.41 -11.51
C SER A 34 -9.51 -3.58 -11.44
N GLY A 35 -10.35 -3.64 -10.40
CA GLY A 35 -11.10 -4.84 -10.01
C GLY A 35 -10.23 -6.03 -9.55
N LEU A 36 -8.90 -5.92 -9.59
CA LEU A 36 -7.96 -6.98 -9.28
C LEU A 36 -7.38 -6.79 -7.87
N ARG A 37 -7.28 -7.89 -7.13
CA ARG A 37 -6.70 -7.89 -5.79
C ARG A 37 -5.18 -7.73 -5.80
N ILE A 38 -4.53 -8.19 -6.87
CA ILE A 38 -3.09 -8.12 -7.12
C ILE A 38 -2.87 -7.26 -8.35
N ASN A 39 -2.37 -6.04 -8.14
CA ASN A 39 -2.22 -5.04 -9.21
C ASN A 39 -0.79 -4.84 -9.68
N SER A 40 0.20 -5.31 -8.94
CA SER A 40 1.59 -5.19 -9.35
C SER A 40 2.40 -6.42 -8.91
N ALA A 41 3.41 -6.77 -9.72
CA ALA A 41 4.42 -7.77 -9.38
C ALA A 41 5.26 -7.36 -8.15
N LYS A 42 5.21 -6.07 -7.77
CA LYS A 42 5.93 -5.52 -6.63
C LYS A 42 5.23 -5.85 -5.31
N ASP A 43 3.89 -5.98 -5.32
CA ASP A 43 3.11 -6.29 -4.12
C ASP A 43 3.04 -7.80 -3.86
N ASP A 44 3.01 -8.64 -4.90
CA ASP A 44 3.11 -10.10 -4.79
C ASP A 44 3.53 -10.73 -6.14
N ALA A 45 4.84 -10.86 -6.36
CA ALA A 45 5.40 -11.44 -7.59
C ALA A 45 4.97 -12.91 -7.79
N ALA A 46 4.80 -13.66 -6.70
CA ALA A 46 4.40 -15.07 -6.75
C ALA A 46 2.90 -15.22 -7.06
N GLY A 47 2.06 -14.41 -6.41
CA GLY A 47 0.63 -14.35 -6.66
C GLY A 47 0.30 -13.90 -8.09
N LEU A 48 1.04 -12.91 -8.62
CA LEU A 48 0.88 -12.49 -10.02
C LEU A 48 1.27 -13.60 -11.01
N ALA A 49 2.37 -14.32 -10.77
CA ALA A 49 2.80 -15.42 -11.63
C ALA A 49 1.79 -16.58 -11.65
N ILE A 50 1.15 -16.88 -10.51
CA ILE A 50 0.08 -17.87 -10.42
C ILE A 50 -1.18 -17.40 -11.14
N SER A 51 -1.61 -16.14 -10.94
CA SER A 51 -2.75 -15.57 -11.66
C SER A 51 -2.55 -15.60 -13.18
N ASN A 52 -1.34 -15.28 -13.66
CA ASN A 52 -1.00 -15.38 -15.09
C ASN A 52 -1.03 -16.82 -15.59
N ARG A 53 -0.51 -17.79 -14.83
CA ARG A 53 -0.61 -19.21 -15.18
C ARG A 53 -2.06 -19.70 -15.22
N MET A 54 -2.88 -19.33 -14.23
CA MET A 54 -4.29 -19.70 -14.21
C MET A 54 -5.05 -19.09 -15.38
N SER A 55 -4.79 -17.82 -15.72
CA SER A 55 -5.37 -17.19 -16.92
C SER A 55 -4.95 -17.90 -18.21
N SER A 56 -3.69 -18.32 -18.32
CA SER A 56 -3.17 -19.09 -19.46
C SER A 56 -3.72 -20.51 -19.55
N GLN A 57 -4.24 -21.08 -18.46
CA GLN A 57 -4.89 -22.40 -18.47
C GLN A 57 -6.39 -22.32 -18.82
N ILE A 58 -7.00 -21.15 -18.61
CA ILE A 58 -8.42 -20.90 -18.92
C ILE A 58 -8.61 -20.47 -20.38
N SER A 59 -7.59 -19.84 -21.00
CA SER A 59 -7.62 -19.38 -22.40
C SER A 59 -7.25 -20.46 -23.40
#